data_AF-A0A7R9ZB03-F1
#
_entry.id   AF-A0A7R9ZB03-F1
#
_cell.length_a   1.000
_cell.length_b   1.000
_cell.length_c   1.000
_cell.angle_alpha   90.00
_cell.angle_beta   90.00
_cell.angle_gamma   90.00
#
_symmetry.space_group_name_H-M   'P 1'
#
loop_
_entity.id
_entity.type
_entity.pdbx_description
1 polymer ?
#
loop_
_entity_poly.entity_id
_entity_poly.type
_entity_poly.pdbx_seq_one_letter_code
_entity_poly.pdbx_strand_id
1 'polypeptide(L)'
;DMADLLSVTGLVKKARDMFPNRKFDQLIQNAGILPTKHSLSPQGHEIAFAANVLGPHLLLRKMIDEEVLKEDGKVIFTAGDLYITLKGTENVACTPDFTYLDRKGG
;
A
#
# COMPACT_ATOMS: atom_id res chain seq x y z
N ASP A 1 -3.16 11.57 -3.83
CA ASP A 1 -2.16 10.99 -4.73
C ASP A 1 -1.37 9.96 -3.94
N MET A 2 -1.18 8.74 -4.46
CA MET A 2 -0.46 7.68 -3.75
C MET A 2 1.06 7.89 -3.74
N ALA A 3 1.60 8.66 -4.70
CA ALA A 3 3.03 9.02 -4.70
C ALA A 3 3.37 10.12 -3.69
N ASP A 4 2.39 10.85 -3.16
CA ASP A 4 2.57 11.89 -2.15
C ASP A 4 2.16 11.39 -0.76
N LEU A 5 3.14 11.13 0.09
CA LEU A 5 2.92 10.57 1.43
C LEU A 5 2.13 11.53 2.34
N LEU A 6 2.22 12.84 2.12
CA LEU A 6 1.41 13.82 2.85
C LEU A 6 -0.06 13.75 2.40
N SER A 7 -0.30 13.54 1.10
CA SER A 7 -1.64 13.31 0.56
C SER A 7 -2.27 12.04 1.16
N VAL A 8 -1.49 10.95 1.26
CA VAL A 8 -1.94 9.67 1.85
C VAL A 8 -2.34 9.84 3.32
N THR A 9 -1.49 10.46 4.14
CA THR A 9 -1.82 10.70 5.56
C THR A 9 -3.02 11.63 5.71
N GLY A 10 -3.12 12.67 4.89
CA GLY A 10 -4.27 13.57 4.85
C GLY A 10 -5.58 12.87 4.47
N LEU A 11 -5.53 11.86 3.59
CA LEU A 11 -6.69 11.06 3.21
C LEU A 11 -7.26 10.28 4.40
N VAL A 12 -6.40 9.61 5.19
CA VAL A 12 -6.86 8.82 6.36
C VAL A 12 -7.53 9.72 7.38
N LYS A 13 -6.92 10.87 7.68
CA LYS A 13 -7.52 11.87 8.57
C LYS A 13 -8.90 12.31 8.07
N LYS A 14 -9.03 12.63 6.78
CA LYS A 14 -10.31 13.01 6.17
C LYS A 14 -11.35 11.89 6.24
N ALA A 15 -10.95 10.65 6.00
CA ALA A 15 -11.84 9.49 6.07
C ALA A 15 -12.39 9.31 7.50
N ARG A 16 -11.52 9.39 8.51
CA ARG A 16 -11.91 9.34 9.92
C ARG A 16 -12.88 10.47 10.27
N ASP A 17 -12.56 11.69 9.88
CA ASP A 17 -13.37 12.87 10.20
C ASP A 17 -14.74 12.84 9.47
N MET A 18 -14.82 12.25 8.26
CA MET A 18 -16.05 12.10 7.49
C MET A 18 -16.94 10.95 8.01
N PHE A 19 -16.35 9.92 8.61
CA PHE A 19 -17.03 8.72 9.08
C PHE A 19 -16.70 8.40 10.55
N PRO A 20 -16.99 9.30 11.50
CA PRO A 20 -16.46 9.23 12.87
C PRO A 20 -16.88 7.98 13.67
N ASN A 21 -18.01 7.35 13.31
CA ASN A 21 -18.55 6.17 13.99
C ASN A 21 -18.59 4.93 13.09
N ARG A 22 -17.85 4.93 11.97
CA ARG A 22 -17.85 3.83 11.02
C ARG A 22 -16.43 3.47 10.63
N LYS A 23 -16.07 2.22 10.91
CA LYS A 23 -14.85 1.59 10.40
C LYS A 23 -15.11 0.98 9.02
N PHE A 24 -14.09 0.91 8.19
CA PHE A 24 -14.18 0.27 6.88
C PHE A 24 -13.94 -1.23 7.01
N ASP A 25 -14.81 -2.03 6.40
CA ASP A 25 -14.68 -3.50 6.38
C ASP A 25 -13.67 -3.98 5.34
N GLN A 26 -13.41 -3.17 4.32
CA GLN A 26 -12.56 -3.54 3.19
C GLN A 26 -11.65 -2.39 2.77
N LEU A 27 -10.39 -2.70 2.52
CA LEU A 27 -9.42 -1.82 1.90
C LEU A 27 -8.89 -2.46 0.61
N ILE A 28 -9.14 -1.81 -0.52
CA ILE A 28 -8.70 -2.29 -1.84
C ILE A 28 -7.57 -1.40 -2.33
N GLN A 29 -6.33 -1.91 -2.28
CA GLN A 29 -5.14 -1.27 -2.81
C GLN A 29 -4.96 -1.68 -4.28
N ASN A 30 -5.65 -0.97 -5.18
CA ASN A 30 -5.60 -1.19 -6.63
C ASN A 30 -4.85 -0.11 -7.40
N ALA A 31 -4.65 1.07 -6.80
CA ALA A 31 -3.95 2.16 -7.47
C ALA A 31 -2.49 1.77 -7.75
N GLY A 32 -2.06 1.94 -8.99
CA GLY A 32 -0.68 1.70 -9.40
C GLY A 32 -0.36 2.35 -10.74
N ILE A 33 0.93 2.63 -10.96
CA ILE A 33 1.45 3.24 -12.18
C ILE A 33 2.63 2.42 -12.71
N LEU A 34 2.84 2.46 -14.03
CA LEU A 34 4.04 1.96 -14.70
C LEU A 34 4.65 3.12 -15.51
N PRO A 35 5.53 3.93 -14.91
CA PRO A 35 6.12 5.07 -15.57
C PRO A 35 7.06 4.62 -16.70
N THR A 36 7.02 5.29 -17.85
CA THR A 36 7.96 5.03 -18.95
C THR A 36 9.27 5.81 -18.83
N LYS A 37 9.36 6.72 -17.85
CA LYS A 37 10.52 7.55 -17.56
C LYS A 37 10.76 7.61 -16.06
N HIS A 38 12.03 7.58 -15.67
CA HIS A 38 12.42 7.81 -14.28
C HIS A 38 11.96 9.20 -13.82
N SER A 39 11.31 9.26 -12.67
CA SER A 39 10.95 10.49 -11.99
C SER A 39 10.83 10.25 -10.49
N LEU A 40 10.76 11.32 -9.71
CA LEU A 40 10.69 11.27 -8.26
C LEU A 40 9.34 11.79 -7.77
N SER A 41 8.84 11.18 -6.70
CA SER A 41 7.75 11.69 -5.87
C SER A 41 8.12 13.00 -5.17
N PRO A 42 7.14 13.74 -4.60
CA PRO A 42 7.43 14.95 -3.82
C PRO A 42 8.38 14.73 -2.64
N GLN A 43 8.42 13.51 -2.08
CA GLN A 43 9.34 13.15 -0.99
C GLN A 43 10.69 12.58 -1.47
N GLY A 44 10.96 12.58 -2.78
CA GLY A 44 12.24 12.17 -3.35
C GLY A 44 12.41 10.67 -3.58
N HIS A 45 11.37 9.85 -3.41
CA HIS A 45 11.39 8.43 -3.77
C HIS A 45 11.12 8.25 -5.26
N GLU A 46 11.72 7.21 -5.87
CA GLU A 46 11.36 6.78 -7.24
C GLU A 46 9.84 6.62 -7.37
N ILE A 47 9.26 7.15 -8.45
CA ILE A 47 7.82 7.37 -8.53
C ILE A 47 7.00 6.07 -8.51
N ALA A 48 7.46 4.99 -9.16
CA ALA A 48 6.75 3.71 -9.15
C ALA A 48 6.79 3.07 -7.76
N PHE A 49 7.95 3.12 -7.09
CA PHE A 49 8.10 2.68 -5.72
C PHE A 49 7.22 3.49 -4.74
N ALA A 50 7.19 4.81 -4.92
CA ALA A 50 6.37 5.70 -4.11
C ALA A 50 4.87 5.36 -4.25
N ALA A 51 4.37 5.28 -5.48
CA ALA A 51 2.95 5.10 -5.77
C ALA A 51 2.45 3.67 -5.52
N ASN A 52 3.25 2.66 -5.84
CA ASN A 52 2.80 1.26 -5.85
C ASN A 52 3.14 0.52 -4.54
N VAL A 53 4.12 1.01 -3.77
CA VAL A 53 4.62 0.32 -2.56
C VAL A 53 4.50 1.20 -1.32
N LEU A 54 5.21 2.33 -1.28
CA LEU A 54 5.28 3.18 -0.08
C LEU A 54 3.93 3.77 0.30
N GLY A 55 3.21 4.35 -0.68
CA GLY A 55 1.89 4.93 -0.47
C GLY A 55 0.89 3.90 0.06
N PRO A 56 0.68 2.75 -0.61
CA PRO A 56 -0.21 1.69 -0.14
C PRO A 56 0.17 1.15 1.25
N HIS A 57 1.46 0.95 1.51
CA HIS A 57 1.94 0.52 2.82
C HIS A 57 1.62 1.54 3.91
N LEU A 58 1.90 2.82 3.66
CA LEU A 58 1.60 3.90 4.60
C LEU A 58 0.09 4.06 4.83
N LEU A 59 -0.72 3.94 3.77
CA LEU A 59 -2.18 4.01 3.85
C LEU A 59 -2.72 2.91 4.78
N LEU A 60 -2.32 1.66 4.55
CA LEU A 60 -2.71 0.55 5.42
C LEU A 60 -2.30 0.80 6.87
N ARG A 61 -1.03 1.19 7.10
CA ARG A 61 -0.52 1.44 8.45
C ARG A 61 -1.32 2.53 9.15
N LYS A 62 -1.61 3.63 8.46
CA LYS A 62 -2.39 4.74 9.01
C LYS A 62 -3.85 4.38 9.26
N MET A 63 -4.48 3.62 8.38
CA MET A 63 -5.86 3.16 8.62
C MET A 63 -5.95 2.24 9.84
N ILE A 64 -4.93 1.43 10.12
CA ILE A 64 -4.85 0.62 11.35
C ILE A 64 -4.58 1.51 12.57
N ASP A 65 -3.55 2.35 12.52
CA ASP A 65 -3.11 3.16 13.67
C ASP A 65 -4.15 4.22 14.07
N GLU A 66 -4.96 4.72 13.13
CA GLU A 66 -6.05 5.66 13.39
C GLU A 66 -7.41 4.98 13.58
N GLU A 67 -7.43 3.65 13.71
CA GLU A 67 -8.64 2.84 13.92
C GLU A 67 -9.75 3.04 12.86
N VAL A 68 -9.37 3.40 11.63
CA VAL A 68 -10.26 3.61 10.50
C VAL A 68 -10.64 2.29 9.83
N LEU A 69 -9.71 1.31 9.83
CA LEU A 69 -9.98 -0.05 9.35
C LEU A 69 -10.50 -0.91 10.51
N LYS A 70 -11.48 -1.77 10.23
CA LYS A 70 -12.00 -2.74 11.20
C LYS A 70 -10.95 -3.83 11.50
N GLU A 71 -10.94 -4.36 12.73
CA GLU A 71 -9.95 -5.36 13.19
C GLU A 71 -9.96 -6.65 12.36
N ASP A 72 -11.14 -7.12 11.93
CA ASP A 72 -11.35 -8.27 11.04
C ASP A 72 -11.53 -7.87 9.56
N GLY A 73 -11.21 -6.61 9.24
CA GLY A 73 -11.32 -6.04 7.90
C GLY A 73 -10.45 -6.77 6.88
N LYS A 74 -10.88 -6.79 5.62
CA LYS A 74 -10.14 -7.43 4.54
C LYS A 74 -9.31 -6.42 3.78
N VAL A 75 -8.02 -6.71 3.63
CA VAL A 75 -7.11 -5.91 2.81
C VAL A 75 -6.80 -6.69 1.55
N ILE A 76 -7.13 -6.11 0.41
CA ILE A 76 -6.93 -6.71 -0.90
C ILE A 76 -5.88 -5.87 -1.62
N PHE A 77 -4.74 -6.47 -1.93
CA PHE A 77 -3.71 -5.87 -2.76
C PHE A 77 -3.80 -6.41 -4.18
N THR A 78 -3.86 -5.50 -5.14
CA THR A 78 -3.73 -5.88 -6.55
C THR A 78 -2.25 -5.80 -6.92
N ALA A 79 -1.64 -6.95 -7.17
CA ALA A 79 -0.29 -7.03 -7.69
C ALA A 79 -0.33 -7.17 -9.22
N GLY A 80 0.63 -6.55 -9.90
CA GLY A 80 0.90 -6.83 -11.31
C GLY A 80 1.91 -7.96 -11.47
N ASP A 81 1.85 -8.66 -12.60
CA ASP A 81 2.81 -9.70 -12.99
C ASP A 81 4.27 -9.23 -12.87
N LEU A 82 4.53 -7.93 -13.04
CA LEU A 82 5.84 -7.31 -12.82
C LEU A 82 6.52 -7.66 -11.48
N TYR A 83 5.76 -7.95 -10.43
CA TYR A 83 6.31 -8.31 -9.11
C TYR A 83 6.56 -9.81 -8.91
N ILE A 84 5.98 -10.66 -9.75
CA ILE A 84 6.07 -12.14 -9.65
C ILE A 84 6.74 -12.78 -10.88
N THR A 85 6.93 -12.02 -11.95
CA THR A 85 7.45 -12.50 -13.24
C THR A 85 8.77 -11.81 -13.58
N LEU A 86 9.78 -11.97 -12.72
CA LEU A 86 11.17 -11.81 -13.15
C LEU A 86 11.53 -13.04 -13.98
N LYS A 87 11.47 -12.88 -15.31
CA LYS A 87 11.88 -13.92 -16.26
C LYS A 87 13.36 -14.27 -16.00
N GLY A 88 13.65 -15.52 -15.66
CA GLY A 88 14.96 -16.01 -15.24
C GLY A 88 15.20 -16.11 -13.72
N THR A 89 14.23 -15.72 -12.88
CA THR A 89 14.30 -15.92 -11.42
C THR A 89 13.13 -16.74 -10.88
N GLU A 90 12.57 -17.63 -11.71
CA GLU A 90 11.39 -18.45 -11.39
C GLU A 90 11.64 -19.32 -10.13
N ASN A 91 12.89 -19.71 -9.89
CA ASN A 91 13.33 -20.50 -8.73
C ASN A 91 13.71 -19.64 -7.51
N VAL A 92 13.54 -18.32 -7.60
CA VAL A 92 13.92 -17.33 -6.56
C VAL A 92 12.70 -16.49 -6.14
N ALA A 93 11.51 -16.84 -6.61
CA ALA A 93 10.27 -16.12 -6.35
C ALA A 93 9.82 -16.24 -4.88
N CYS A 94 8.92 -15.33 -4.50
CA CYS A 94 8.28 -15.29 -3.18
C CYS A 94 7.81 -16.69 -2.74
N THR A 95 8.14 -17.07 -1.51
CA THR A 95 7.63 -18.29 -0.89
C THR A 95 6.10 -18.31 -0.95
N PRO A 96 5.47 -19.46 -1.27
CA PRO A 96 4.01 -19.56 -1.37
C PRO A 96 3.26 -19.03 -0.14
N ASP A 97 3.90 -19.14 1.03
CA ASP A 97 3.31 -18.88 2.34
C ASP A 97 4.08 -17.80 3.13
N PHE A 98 4.33 -16.63 2.52
CA PHE A 98 4.93 -15.53 3.27
C PHE A 98 4.02 -15.08 4.41
N THR A 99 4.49 -15.24 5.65
CA THR A 99 3.75 -14.89 6.87
C THR A 99 4.44 -13.71 7.55
N TYR A 100 3.69 -12.64 7.84
CA TYR A 100 4.21 -11.53 8.64
C TYR A 100 4.37 -12.00 10.10
N LEU A 101 5.60 -12.02 10.62
CA LEU A 101 5.87 -12.45 12.01
C LEU A 101 5.60 -11.34 13.03
N ASP A 102 5.79 -10.07 12.64
CA ASP A 102 5.52 -8.91 13.50
C ASP A 102 4.84 -7.72 12.80
N ARG A 103 4.56 -6.66 13.56
CA ARG A 103 3.94 -5.41 13.06
C ARG A 103 4.82 -4.61 12.09
N LYS A 104 6.11 -4.90 12.01
CA LYS A 104 7.09 -4.29 11.10
C LYS A 104 7.32 -5.15 9.86
N GLY A 105 6.80 -6.35 9.85
CA GLY A 105 6.91 -7.31 8.77
C GLY A 105 8.26 -7.99 8.65
N GLY A 106 8.95 -8.16 9.78
CA GLY A 106 10.04 -9.12 9.96
C GLY A 106 9.58 -10.27 10.83
#